data_AF-A0A9W5YYU7-F1
#
_entry.id   AF-A0A9W5YYU7-F1
#
_cell.length_a   1.000
_cell.length_b   1.000
_cell.length_c   1.000
_cell.angle_alpha   90.00
_cell.angle_beta   90.00
_cell.angle_gamma   90.00
#
_symmetry.space_group_name_H-M   'P 1'
#
loop_
_entity.id
_entity.type
_entity.pdbx_description
1 polymer ?
#
loop_
_entity_poly.entity_id
_entity_poly.type
_entity_poly.pdbx_seq_one_letter_code
_entity_poly.pdbx_strand_id
1 'polypeptide(L)'
;MVALDQDSAITHQRGLVKMLLATPKSVRNDIGPLIAIVKIAMLSFACIYGMQPTWDCLDSESVRPNSLLRNVVSRAALGTGRSVFQKQTMDGILDVYEEVSRLDQCVHADHTRNTHEEFERAHPLATSNLTIPLTELHNPLTSLERLNACCQLACRIFWNALRRRRGPRQSPGEQNLSPTGQDRLIRELLHCLLQVEPLYWIRNAPEAFTWAAFTGAAASSQPDLRATFINHAATVITAIDGEDLTLIRQGWRYFGLMKGLGENEGIDIDLDH
;
A
#
# COMPACT_ATOMS: atom_id res chain seq x y z
N MET A 1 4.94 24.80 -9.72
CA MET A 1 4.92 23.33 -9.51
C MET A 1 6.12 22.80 -10.25
N VAL A 2 7.17 22.38 -9.53
CA VAL A 2 8.43 21.92 -10.16
C VAL A 2 8.14 20.53 -10.72
N ALA A 3 8.28 20.35 -12.03
CA ALA A 3 8.26 19.02 -12.63
C ALA A 3 9.39 18.20 -11.99
N LEU A 4 9.03 17.12 -11.32
CA LEU A 4 9.96 16.18 -10.72
C LEU A 4 10.69 15.46 -11.85
N ASP A 5 11.83 16.01 -12.27
CA ASP A 5 12.71 15.38 -13.26
C ASP A 5 13.23 14.06 -12.71
N GLN A 6 12.76 12.96 -13.29
CA GLN A 6 13.09 11.60 -12.88
C GLN A 6 14.60 11.35 -12.96
N ASP A 7 15.28 11.88 -13.98
CA ASP A 7 16.70 11.66 -14.19
C ASP A 7 17.56 12.38 -13.14
N SER A 8 17.18 13.61 -12.81
CA SER A 8 17.77 14.35 -11.68
C SER A 8 17.58 13.60 -10.35
N ALA A 9 16.37 13.11 -10.08
CA ALA A 9 16.07 12.38 -8.85
C ALA A 9 16.85 11.05 -8.73
N ILE A 10 17.01 10.29 -9.82
CA ILE A 10 17.87 9.10 -9.88
C ILE A 10 19.33 9.47 -9.62
N THR A 11 19.80 10.59 -10.19
CA THR A 11 21.18 11.06 -10.01
C THR A 11 21.46 11.42 -8.54
N HIS A 12 20.55 12.16 -7.91
CA HIS A 12 20.64 12.51 -6.49
C HIS A 12 20.58 11.26 -5.59
N GLN A 13 19.70 10.31 -5.90
CA GLN A 13 19.60 9.03 -5.19
C GLN A 13 20.93 8.26 -5.24
N ARG A 14 21.53 8.12 -6.44
CA ARG A 14 22.82 7.45 -6.60
C ARG A 14 23.95 8.15 -5.83
N GLY A 15 23.93 9.49 -5.80
CA GLY A 15 24.89 10.29 -5.03
C GLY A 15 24.79 10.02 -3.52
N LEU A 16 23.57 10.02 -2.97
CA LEU A 16 23.32 9.72 -1.56
C LEU A 16 23.76 8.31 -1.18
N VAL A 17 23.46 7.32 -2.01
CA VAL A 17 23.89 5.93 -1.78
C VAL A 17 25.41 5.83 -1.74
N LYS A 18 26.12 6.44 -2.71
CA LYS A 18 27.59 6.45 -2.74
C LYS A 18 28.18 7.10 -1.49
N MET A 19 27.63 8.22 -1.05
CA MET A 19 28.05 8.89 0.17
C MET A 19 27.90 7.96 1.40
N LEU A 20 26.75 7.30 1.54
CA LEU A 20 26.45 6.45 2.69
C LEU A 20 27.26 5.15 2.72
N LEU A 21 27.57 4.58 1.54
CA LEU A 21 28.46 3.42 1.41
C LEU A 21 29.93 3.79 1.71
N ALA A 22 30.35 5.01 1.41
CA ALA A 22 31.68 5.51 1.72
C ALA A 22 31.86 5.85 3.22
N THR A 23 30.77 6.03 3.98
CA THR A 23 30.83 6.34 5.42
C THR A 23 31.32 5.13 6.24
N PRO A 24 32.36 5.30 7.10
CA PRO A 24 32.83 4.25 8.00
C PRO A 24 31.71 3.66 8.87
N LYS A 25 31.79 2.36 9.21
CA LYS A 25 30.76 1.68 10.02
C LYS A 25 30.56 2.32 11.40
N SER A 26 31.65 2.79 12.02
CA SER A 26 31.60 3.50 13.31
C SER A 26 30.73 4.75 13.23
N VAL A 27 30.95 5.58 12.20
CA VAL A 27 30.18 6.82 11.96
C VAL A 27 28.73 6.51 11.56
N ARG A 28 28.48 5.41 10.83
CA ARG A 28 27.12 4.99 10.46
C ARG A 28 26.23 4.69 11.67
N ASN A 29 26.81 4.15 12.74
CA ASN A 29 26.07 3.90 13.98
C ASN A 29 25.64 5.21 14.66
N ASP A 30 26.44 6.27 14.53
CA ASP A 30 26.15 7.59 15.11
C ASP A 30 25.13 8.41 14.30
N ILE A 31 24.89 8.04 13.03
CA ILE A 31 23.95 8.73 12.14
C ILE A 31 22.72 7.87 11.78
N GLY A 32 22.39 6.87 12.61
CA GLY A 32 21.25 5.96 12.41
C GLY A 32 19.93 6.65 12.02
N PRO A 33 19.49 7.71 12.74
CA PRO A 33 18.28 8.46 12.38
C PRO A 33 18.34 9.13 10.99
N LEU A 34 19.50 9.67 10.61
CA LEU A 34 19.69 10.26 9.27
C LEU A 34 19.62 9.19 8.18
N ILE A 35 20.22 8.02 8.44
CA ILE A 35 20.13 6.86 7.54
C ILE A 35 18.67 6.43 7.38
N ALA A 36 17.89 6.40 8.47
CA ALA A 36 16.46 6.09 8.42
C ALA A 36 15.69 7.08 7.52
N ILE A 37 15.92 8.38 7.66
CA ILE A 37 15.32 9.40 6.78
C ILE A 37 15.70 9.17 5.32
N VAL A 38 16.96 8.88 5.01
CA VAL A 38 17.38 8.60 3.63
C VAL A 38 16.68 7.35 3.08
N LYS A 39 16.58 6.27 3.85
CA LYS A 39 15.86 5.06 3.44
C LYS A 39 14.38 5.34 3.15
N ILE A 40 13.72 6.16 3.98
CA ILE A 40 12.34 6.58 3.75
C ILE A 40 12.25 7.38 2.46
N ALA A 41 13.15 8.34 2.21
CA ALA A 41 13.18 9.12 0.97
C ALA A 41 13.39 8.23 -0.28
N MET A 42 14.31 7.26 -0.19
CA MET A 42 14.58 6.31 -1.28
C MET A 42 13.38 5.40 -1.57
N LEU A 43 12.69 4.94 -0.52
CA LEU A 43 11.49 4.14 -0.71
C LEU A 43 10.33 4.99 -1.24
N SER A 44 10.21 6.23 -0.79
CA SER A 44 9.20 7.14 -1.31
C SER A 44 9.38 7.33 -2.80
N PHE A 45 10.62 7.53 -3.24
CA PHE A 45 10.99 7.57 -4.65
C PHE A 45 10.60 6.28 -5.39
N ALA A 46 10.98 5.11 -4.86
CA ALA A 46 10.61 3.81 -5.43
C ALA A 46 9.09 3.66 -5.63
N CYS A 47 8.29 4.09 -4.65
CA CYS A 47 6.82 4.05 -4.74
C CYS A 47 6.26 5.03 -5.79
N ILE A 48 6.79 6.26 -5.82
CA ILE A 48 6.33 7.33 -6.73
C ILE A 48 6.55 6.93 -8.19
N TYR A 49 7.70 6.33 -8.50
CA TYR A 49 8.05 5.96 -9.87
C TYR A 49 7.73 4.50 -10.21
N GLY A 50 7.42 3.66 -9.22
CA GLY A 50 7.15 2.23 -9.44
C GLY A 50 8.42 1.46 -9.82
N MET A 51 9.54 1.76 -9.17
CA MET A 51 10.84 1.14 -9.45
C MET A 51 11.32 0.40 -8.20
N GLN A 52 12.19 -0.60 -8.39
CA GLN A 52 12.85 -1.26 -7.26
C GLN A 52 13.76 -0.27 -6.50
N PRO A 53 13.71 -0.22 -5.17
CA PRO A 53 14.63 0.60 -4.39
C PRO A 53 16.06 0.08 -4.60
N THR A 54 17.01 0.99 -4.82
CA THR A 54 18.43 0.67 -5.08
C THR A 54 19.21 0.26 -3.83
N TRP A 55 18.54 -0.09 -2.72
CA TRP A 55 19.19 -0.34 -1.44
C TRP A 55 18.72 -1.64 -0.78
N ASP A 56 19.64 -2.61 -0.68
CA ASP A 56 19.45 -3.99 -0.19
C ASP A 56 18.76 -4.10 1.17
N CYS A 57 18.89 -3.07 2.02
CA CYS A 57 18.24 -3.08 3.33
C CYS A 57 16.70 -3.03 3.23
N LEU A 58 16.10 -2.78 2.07
CA LEU A 58 14.65 -2.84 1.86
C LEU A 58 14.22 -4.18 1.24
N ASP A 59 15.17 -4.95 0.70
CA ASP A 59 14.97 -6.29 0.15
C ASP A 59 15.18 -7.38 1.20
N SER A 60 14.59 -7.19 2.37
CA SER A 60 14.53 -8.26 3.36
C SER A 60 13.51 -9.30 2.86
N GLU A 61 13.98 -10.46 2.41
CA GLU A 61 13.15 -11.61 2.01
C GLU A 61 12.24 -12.09 3.15
N SER A 62 12.56 -11.75 4.40
CA SER A 62 11.77 -12.19 5.57
C SER A 62 10.45 -11.44 5.76
N VAL A 63 10.23 -10.30 5.07
CA VAL A 63 9.01 -9.51 5.25
C VAL A 63 7.93 -9.96 4.25
N ARG A 64 6.88 -10.59 4.77
CA ARG A 64 5.72 -11.04 3.96
C ARG A 64 4.74 -9.89 3.69
N PRO A 65 4.11 -9.82 2.50
CA PRO A 65 3.08 -8.82 2.15
C PRO A 65 1.90 -8.77 3.12
N ASN A 66 1.51 -9.89 3.73
CA ASN A 66 0.41 -9.93 4.71
C ASN A 66 0.79 -9.37 6.09
N SER A 67 2.08 -9.13 6.36
CA SER A 67 2.57 -8.70 7.68
C SER A 67 1.95 -7.36 8.12
N LEU A 68 1.76 -6.44 7.17
CA LEU A 68 1.14 -5.14 7.45
C LEU A 68 -0.30 -5.31 7.94
N LEU A 69 -1.12 -6.06 7.19
CA LEU A 69 -2.50 -6.35 7.52
C LEU A 69 -2.63 -7.18 8.80
N ARG A 70 -1.71 -8.12 9.05
CA ARG A 70 -1.63 -8.84 10.32
C ARG A 70 -1.47 -7.88 11.50
N ASN A 71 -0.66 -6.82 11.35
CA ASN A 71 -0.47 -5.83 12.40
C ASN A 71 -1.70 -4.93 12.59
N VAL A 72 -2.43 -4.62 11.51
CA VAL A 72 -3.74 -3.95 11.58
C VAL A 72 -4.73 -4.79 12.39
N VAL A 73 -4.87 -6.08 12.05
CA VAL A 73 -5.78 -7.01 12.72
C VAL A 73 -5.39 -7.24 14.18
N SER A 74 -4.10 -7.43 14.44
CA SER A 74 -3.59 -7.66 15.80
C SER A 74 -3.86 -6.47 16.71
N ARG A 75 -3.72 -5.24 16.21
CA ARG A 75 -4.04 -4.04 16.99
C ARG A 75 -5.52 -3.92 17.29
N ALA A 76 -6.37 -4.25 16.33
CA ALA A 76 -7.82 -4.27 16.54
C ALA A 76 -8.23 -5.30 17.61
N ALA A 77 -7.54 -6.44 17.67
CA ALA A 77 -7.82 -7.52 18.61
C ALA A 77 -7.22 -7.30 20.02
N LEU A 78 -6.02 -6.72 20.10
CA LEU A 78 -5.23 -6.56 21.34
C LEU A 78 -5.40 -5.19 22.02
N GLY A 79 -6.09 -4.24 21.38
CA GLY A 79 -6.34 -2.93 21.95
C GLY A 79 -7.10 -3.01 23.27
N THR A 80 -6.54 -2.45 24.34
CA THR A 80 -7.11 -2.44 25.70
C THR A 80 -8.37 -1.56 25.86
N GLY A 81 -9.09 -1.25 24.77
CA GLY A 81 -10.25 -0.35 24.73
C GLY A 81 -11.29 -0.77 23.68
N ARG A 82 -12.25 0.12 23.38
CA ARG A 82 -13.18 -0.10 22.25
C ARG A 82 -12.40 -0.11 20.94
N SER A 83 -12.68 -1.10 20.08
CA SER A 83 -12.14 -1.15 18.72
C SER A 83 -12.38 0.18 17.99
N VAL A 84 -11.31 0.73 17.40
CA VAL A 84 -11.39 1.90 16.50
C VAL A 84 -12.03 1.56 15.15
N PHE A 85 -12.14 0.27 14.83
CA PHE A 85 -12.83 -0.21 13.64
C PHE A 85 -14.26 -0.61 14.00
N GLN A 86 -15.21 -0.07 13.23
CA GLN A 86 -16.58 -0.57 13.19
C GLN A 86 -16.57 -2.02 12.70
N LYS A 87 -17.54 -2.82 13.14
CA LYS A 87 -17.62 -4.25 12.81
C LYS A 87 -17.49 -4.51 11.29
N GLN A 88 -18.28 -3.81 10.49
CA GLN A 88 -18.26 -3.98 9.02
C GLN A 88 -16.90 -3.62 8.40
N THR A 89 -16.22 -2.60 8.92
CA THR A 89 -14.85 -2.24 8.49
C THR A 89 -13.87 -3.36 8.84
N MET A 90 -13.97 -3.90 10.06
CA MET A 90 -13.10 -4.98 10.52
C MET A 90 -13.31 -6.26 9.71
N ASP A 91 -14.55 -6.63 9.42
CA ASP A 91 -14.90 -7.77 8.56
C ASP A 91 -14.23 -7.59 7.17
N GLY A 92 -14.34 -6.40 6.57
CA GLY A 92 -13.67 -6.11 5.30
C GLY A 92 -12.14 -6.16 5.36
N ILE A 93 -11.51 -5.73 6.46
CA ILE A 93 -10.07 -5.84 6.66
C ILE A 93 -9.64 -7.31 6.77
N LEU A 94 -10.42 -8.13 7.47
CA LEU A 94 -10.17 -9.57 7.60
C LEU A 94 -10.27 -10.28 6.25
N ASP A 95 -11.28 -9.95 5.43
CA ASP A 95 -11.42 -10.49 4.08
C ASP A 95 -10.18 -10.19 3.22
N VAL A 96 -9.69 -8.93 3.27
CA VAL A 96 -8.48 -8.53 2.53
C VAL A 96 -7.24 -9.24 3.10
N TYR A 97 -7.13 -9.35 4.42
CA TYR A 97 -6.02 -10.05 5.07
C TYR A 97 -5.95 -11.52 4.68
N GLU A 98 -7.08 -12.22 4.69
CA GLU A 98 -7.17 -13.62 4.27
C GLU A 98 -6.74 -13.75 2.81
N GLU A 99 -7.29 -12.92 1.93
CA GLU A 99 -6.97 -12.97 0.51
C GLU A 99 -5.48 -12.69 0.27
N VAL A 100 -4.92 -11.62 0.84
CA VAL A 100 -3.48 -11.32 0.72
C VAL A 100 -2.63 -12.47 1.25
N SER A 101 -3.05 -13.15 2.32
CA SER A 101 -2.34 -14.32 2.85
C SER A 101 -2.38 -15.51 1.89
N ARG A 102 -3.48 -15.71 1.16
CA ARG A 102 -3.57 -16.73 0.10
C ARG A 102 -2.68 -16.37 -1.09
N LEU A 103 -2.70 -15.12 -1.52
CA LEU A 103 -1.86 -14.65 -2.62
C LEU A 103 -0.37 -14.77 -2.31
N ASP A 104 0.04 -14.44 -1.09
CA ASP A 104 1.42 -14.60 -0.61
C ASP A 104 1.88 -16.06 -0.67
N GLN A 105 1.02 -17.00 -0.24
CA GLN A 105 1.30 -18.43 -0.32
C GLN A 105 1.47 -18.89 -1.77
N CYS A 106 0.65 -18.39 -2.70
CA CYS A 106 0.74 -18.74 -4.13
C CYS A 106 2.04 -18.24 -4.77
N VAL A 107 2.47 -17.01 -4.44
CA VAL A 107 3.72 -16.43 -4.96
C VAL A 107 4.94 -17.20 -4.47
N HIS A 108 4.89 -17.76 -3.25
CA HIS A 108 5.97 -18.58 -2.70
C HIS A 108 5.91 -20.06 -3.11
N ALA A 109 4.75 -20.58 -3.52
CA ALA A 109 4.56 -21.98 -3.84
C ALA A 109 5.02 -22.37 -5.26
N ASP A 110 5.19 -21.43 -6.21
CA ASP A 110 5.55 -21.81 -7.59
C ASP A 110 6.39 -20.76 -8.34
N HIS A 111 7.63 -21.14 -8.68
CA HIS A 111 8.39 -20.59 -9.82
C HIS A 111 7.96 -21.21 -11.16
N THR A 112 6.86 -21.97 -11.20
CA THR A 112 6.41 -22.66 -12.40
C THR A 112 4.88 -22.75 -12.46
N ARG A 113 4.28 -21.85 -13.24
CA ARG A 113 3.12 -22.15 -14.11
C ARG A 113 1.71 -22.28 -13.48
N ASN A 114 1.52 -22.27 -12.16
CA ASN A 114 0.18 -22.44 -11.54
C ASN A 114 -0.47 -21.19 -10.92
N THR A 115 0.20 -20.02 -10.92
CA THR A 115 -0.34 -18.80 -10.32
C THR A 115 -1.71 -18.42 -10.91
N HIS A 116 -1.89 -18.52 -12.22
CA HIS A 116 -3.11 -18.08 -12.90
C HIS A 116 -4.38 -18.82 -12.45
N GLU A 117 -4.33 -20.11 -12.12
CA GLU A 117 -5.53 -20.89 -11.75
C GLU A 117 -5.97 -20.70 -10.29
N GLU A 118 -5.04 -20.36 -9.39
CA GLU A 118 -5.38 -20.08 -7.98
C GLU A 118 -5.85 -18.63 -7.76
N PHE A 119 -5.30 -17.68 -8.54
CA PHE A 119 -5.84 -16.32 -8.63
C PHE A 119 -7.31 -16.33 -9.10
N GLU A 120 -7.72 -17.29 -9.94
CA GLU A 120 -9.11 -17.47 -10.42
C GLU A 120 -10.05 -18.05 -9.36
N ARG A 121 -9.54 -18.79 -8.36
CA ARG A 121 -10.37 -19.52 -7.37
C ARG A 121 -10.81 -18.67 -6.19
N ALA A 122 -10.17 -17.54 -5.92
CA ALA A 122 -10.52 -16.72 -4.78
C ALA A 122 -11.91 -16.10 -4.98
N HIS A 123 -12.88 -16.54 -4.20
CA HIS A 123 -14.23 -16.02 -4.28
C HIS A 123 -14.25 -14.55 -3.83
N PRO A 124 -15.00 -13.66 -4.51
CA PRO A 124 -15.29 -12.34 -3.98
C PRO A 124 -16.19 -12.51 -2.74
N LEU A 125 -15.58 -12.83 -1.60
CA LEU A 125 -16.24 -12.80 -0.28
C LEU A 125 -16.59 -11.37 0.14
N ALA A 126 -16.11 -10.37 -0.60
CA ALA A 126 -16.17 -8.96 -0.25
C ALA A 126 -17.59 -8.36 -0.36
N THR A 127 -18.42 -8.62 0.63
CA THR A 127 -19.61 -7.83 0.99
C THR A 127 -19.27 -6.45 1.60
N SER A 128 -18.12 -5.85 1.23
CA SER A 128 -17.72 -4.51 1.69
C SER A 128 -18.46 -3.41 0.92
N ASN A 129 -19.76 -3.32 1.18
CA ASN A 129 -20.49 -2.08 0.94
C ASN A 129 -19.94 -0.99 1.88
N LEU A 130 -19.59 0.19 1.32
CA LEU A 130 -19.24 1.34 2.14
C LEU A 130 -20.43 1.62 3.06
N THR A 131 -20.17 1.78 4.35
CA THR A 131 -21.20 2.17 5.32
C THR A 131 -21.67 3.59 5.05
N ILE A 132 -20.80 4.44 4.51
CA ILE A 132 -21.08 5.84 4.19
C ILE A 132 -21.08 6.02 2.65
N PRO A 133 -22.14 6.54 2.03
CA PRO A 133 -22.15 6.87 0.61
C PRO A 133 -20.98 7.79 0.24
N LEU A 134 -20.40 7.59 -0.95
CA LEU A 134 -19.25 8.38 -1.41
C LEU A 134 -19.56 9.89 -1.48
N THR A 135 -20.83 10.25 -1.67
CA THR A 135 -21.34 11.63 -1.65
C THR A 135 -21.31 12.26 -0.25
N GLU A 136 -21.37 11.45 0.81
CA GLU A 136 -21.39 11.91 2.20
C GLU A 136 -20.00 12.03 2.82
N LEU A 137 -18.93 11.59 2.14
CA LEU A 137 -17.55 11.75 2.60
C LEU A 137 -17.09 13.21 2.71
N HIS A 138 -17.80 14.11 2.01
CA HIS A 138 -17.58 15.56 2.03
C HIS A 138 -18.30 16.26 3.19
N ASN A 139 -19.15 15.55 3.93
CA ASN A 139 -19.81 16.07 5.13
C ASN A 139 -18.83 16.13 6.32
N PRO A 140 -19.15 16.91 7.37
CA PRO A 140 -18.37 16.91 8.61
C PRO A 140 -18.46 15.54 9.31
N LEU A 141 -17.44 14.71 9.08
CA LEU A 141 -17.22 13.43 9.74
C LEU A 141 -16.18 13.57 10.85
N THR A 142 -16.39 12.83 11.94
CA THR A 142 -15.40 12.67 13.02
C THR A 142 -14.16 11.93 12.51
N SER A 143 -13.02 12.08 13.20
CA SER A 143 -11.78 11.36 12.87
C SER A 143 -11.97 9.83 12.85
N LEU A 144 -12.84 9.31 13.71
CA LEU A 144 -13.17 7.89 13.78
C LEU A 144 -13.96 7.41 12.55
N GLU A 145 -14.95 8.19 12.11
CA GLU A 145 -15.73 7.88 10.91
C GLU A 145 -14.86 7.96 9.65
N ARG A 146 -14.00 8.98 9.55
CA ARG A 146 -13.04 9.11 8.44
C ARG A 146 -12.03 7.97 8.42
N LEU A 147 -11.53 7.54 9.57
CA LEU A 147 -10.63 6.39 9.68
C LEU A 147 -11.29 5.12 9.12
N ASN A 148 -12.56 4.86 9.50
CA ASN A 148 -13.32 3.72 9.00
C ASN A 148 -13.57 3.84 7.49
N ALA A 149 -13.93 5.03 7.01
CA ALA A 149 -14.09 5.29 5.58
C ALA A 149 -12.81 5.03 4.78
N CYS A 150 -11.63 5.44 5.29
CA CYS A 150 -10.34 5.16 4.65
C CYS A 150 -10.12 3.65 4.50
N CYS A 151 -10.38 2.87 5.55
CA CYS A 151 -10.20 1.42 5.52
C CYS A 151 -11.18 0.74 4.55
N GLN A 152 -12.44 1.16 4.53
CA GLN A 152 -13.44 0.64 3.59
C GLN A 152 -13.10 0.97 2.13
N LEU A 153 -12.60 2.17 1.87
CA LEU A 153 -12.11 2.56 0.55
C LEU A 153 -10.87 1.75 0.15
N ALA A 154 -9.93 1.52 1.06
CA ALA A 154 -8.77 0.66 0.80
C ALA A 154 -9.20 -0.78 0.46
N CYS A 155 -10.15 -1.36 1.20
CA CYS A 155 -10.73 -2.67 0.85
C CYS A 155 -11.30 -2.67 -0.57
N ARG A 156 -12.11 -1.67 -0.92
CA ARG A 156 -12.71 -1.59 -2.27
C ARG A 156 -11.67 -1.44 -3.37
N ILE A 157 -10.65 -0.60 -3.15
CA ILE A 157 -9.57 -0.40 -4.10
C ILE A 157 -8.82 -1.72 -4.33
N PHE A 158 -8.51 -2.46 -3.26
CA PHE A 158 -7.91 -3.79 -3.32
C PHE A 158 -8.75 -4.76 -4.17
N TRP A 159 -10.03 -4.93 -3.83
CA TRP A 159 -10.90 -5.86 -4.53
C TRP A 159 -11.12 -5.50 -6.01
N ASN A 160 -11.15 -4.21 -6.32
CA ASN A 160 -11.22 -3.75 -7.71
C ASN A 160 -9.93 -4.03 -8.48
N ALA A 161 -8.76 -3.87 -7.85
CA ALA A 161 -7.49 -4.24 -8.46
C ALA A 161 -7.44 -5.74 -8.75
N LEU A 162 -7.82 -6.58 -7.77
CA LEU A 162 -7.88 -8.03 -7.93
C LEU A 162 -8.85 -8.46 -9.03
N ARG A 163 -10.04 -7.85 -9.11
CA ARG A 163 -11.03 -8.14 -10.18
C ARG A 163 -10.51 -7.79 -11.57
N ARG A 164 -9.77 -6.68 -11.72
CA ARG A 164 -9.19 -6.29 -13.02
C ARG A 164 -8.21 -7.31 -13.55
N ARG A 165 -7.37 -7.87 -12.68
CA ARG A 165 -6.38 -8.88 -13.05
C ARG A 165 -6.99 -10.18 -13.57
N ARG A 166 -8.17 -10.56 -13.08
CA ARG A 166 -8.88 -11.78 -13.52
C ARG A 166 -9.52 -11.68 -14.90
N GLY A 167 -9.51 -10.50 -15.51
CA GLY A 167 -10.14 -10.28 -16.81
C GLY A 167 -11.67 -10.42 -16.79
N PRO A 168 -12.35 -10.24 -17.94
CA PRO A 168 -13.80 -10.28 -18.04
C PRO A 168 -14.29 -11.73 -18.15
N ARG A 169 -14.25 -12.51 -17.05
CA ARG A 169 -15.14 -13.68 -16.95
C ARG A 169 -16.53 -13.17 -16.55
N GLN A 170 -17.29 -12.80 -17.57
CA GLN A 170 -18.66 -12.28 -17.47
C GLN A 170 -19.58 -13.32 -16.84
N SER A 171 -19.85 -13.18 -15.55
CA SER A 171 -21.19 -13.44 -15.01
C SER A 171 -22.11 -12.32 -15.55
N PRO A 172 -23.25 -12.63 -16.17
CA PRO A 172 -24.18 -11.61 -16.63
C PRO A 172 -24.81 -10.92 -15.42
N GLY A 173 -24.16 -9.85 -14.93
CA GLY A 173 -24.62 -9.07 -13.78
C GLY A 173 -23.53 -8.26 -13.05
N GLU A 174 -22.25 -8.65 -13.11
CA GLU A 174 -21.18 -7.96 -12.38
C GLU A 174 -20.55 -6.82 -13.20
N GLN A 175 -20.98 -5.60 -12.94
CA GLN A 175 -20.41 -4.41 -13.55
C GLN A 175 -18.99 -4.18 -13.03
N ASN A 176 -17.98 -4.45 -13.86
CA ASN A 176 -16.62 -3.98 -13.64
C ASN A 176 -16.64 -2.44 -13.56
N LEU A 177 -16.13 -1.88 -12.47
CA LEU A 177 -15.97 -0.43 -12.32
C LEU A 177 -15.02 0.08 -13.40
N SER A 178 -15.50 1.05 -14.19
CA SER A 178 -14.70 1.71 -15.22
C SER A 178 -13.38 2.24 -14.65
N PRO A 179 -12.33 2.43 -15.46
CA PRO A 179 -11.10 3.11 -15.05
C PRO A 179 -11.36 4.38 -14.23
N THR A 180 -12.34 5.18 -14.68
CA THR A 180 -12.83 6.39 -14.02
C THR A 180 -13.41 6.15 -12.61
N GLY A 181 -14.04 5.00 -12.38
CA GLY A 181 -14.58 4.61 -11.08
C GLY A 181 -13.49 4.33 -10.03
N GLN A 182 -12.39 3.69 -10.44
CA GLN A 182 -11.25 3.44 -9.54
C GLN A 182 -10.50 4.74 -9.22
N ASP A 183 -10.27 5.60 -10.21
CA ASP A 183 -9.62 6.89 -10.00
C ASP A 183 -10.40 7.76 -9.01
N ARG A 184 -11.74 7.70 -9.07
CA ARG A 184 -12.60 8.36 -8.09
C ARG A 184 -12.38 7.82 -6.69
N LEU A 185 -12.36 6.49 -6.50
CA LEU A 185 -12.12 5.88 -5.18
C LEU A 185 -10.75 6.26 -4.61
N ILE A 186 -9.70 6.29 -5.45
CA ILE A 186 -8.35 6.68 -5.05
C ILE A 186 -8.33 8.14 -4.58
N ARG A 187 -8.99 9.05 -5.31
CA ARG A 187 -9.07 10.47 -4.93
C ARG A 187 -9.84 10.68 -3.63
N GLU A 188 -10.94 9.96 -3.44
CA GLU A 188 -11.73 10.02 -2.20
C GLU A 188 -10.96 9.44 -1.01
N LEU A 189 -10.17 8.37 -1.22
CA LEU A 189 -9.30 7.84 -0.18
C LEU A 189 -8.25 8.88 0.24
N LEU A 190 -7.60 9.51 -0.75
CA LEU A 190 -6.62 10.56 -0.47
C LEU A 190 -7.27 11.72 0.29
N HIS A 191 -8.45 12.16 -0.14
CA HIS A 191 -9.20 13.21 0.53
C HIS A 191 -9.50 12.86 1.99
N CYS A 192 -10.00 11.65 2.27
CA CYS A 192 -10.28 11.24 3.64
C CYS A 192 -9.04 11.14 4.52
N LEU A 193 -7.93 10.61 4.00
CA LEU A 193 -6.67 10.50 4.74
C LEU A 193 -6.17 11.87 5.20
N LEU A 194 -6.19 12.87 4.31
CA LEU A 194 -5.71 14.22 4.58
C LEU A 194 -6.57 15.00 5.60
N GLN A 195 -7.80 14.57 5.83
CA GLN A 195 -8.75 15.21 6.76
C GLN A 195 -8.63 14.67 8.20
N VAL A 196 -7.82 13.64 8.42
CA VAL A 196 -7.55 13.11 9.76
C VAL A 196 -6.17 13.56 10.21
N GLU A 197 -6.11 14.17 11.39
CA GLU A 197 -4.87 14.69 11.96
C GLU A 197 -3.79 13.59 12.09
N PRO A 198 -2.52 13.84 11.70
CA PRO A 198 -1.45 12.85 11.80
C PRO A 198 -1.28 12.27 13.21
N LEU A 199 -1.41 13.10 14.26
CA LEU A 199 -1.34 12.64 15.66
C LEU A 199 -2.45 11.65 16.01
N TYR A 200 -3.63 11.79 15.42
CA TYR A 200 -4.71 10.83 15.61
C TYR A 200 -4.34 9.47 15.01
N TRP A 201 -3.77 9.44 13.80
CA TRP A 201 -3.28 8.19 13.19
C TRP A 201 -2.20 7.53 14.02
N ILE A 202 -1.19 8.30 14.45
CA ILE A 202 -0.07 7.81 15.25
C ILE A 202 -0.56 7.10 16.52
N ARG A 203 -1.55 7.69 17.21
CA ARG A 203 -2.07 7.15 18.47
C ARG A 203 -3.01 5.97 18.30
N ASN A 204 -3.81 5.95 17.23
CA ASN A 204 -4.95 5.05 17.14
C ASN A 204 -4.76 3.90 16.15
N ALA A 205 -4.21 4.15 14.96
CA ALA A 205 -4.17 3.14 13.90
C ALA A 205 -3.08 3.40 12.83
N PRO A 206 -1.78 3.43 13.21
CA PRO A 206 -0.73 3.80 12.28
C PRO A 206 -0.51 2.81 11.13
N GLU A 207 -0.70 1.51 11.38
CA GLU A 207 -0.58 0.46 10.36
C GLU A 207 -1.75 0.50 9.39
N ALA A 208 -2.94 0.86 9.87
CA ALA A 208 -4.10 1.03 9.00
C ALA A 208 -3.93 2.25 8.10
N PHE A 209 -3.37 3.33 8.65
CA PHE A 209 -2.96 4.49 7.87
C PHE A 209 -1.93 4.12 6.79
N THR A 210 -0.85 3.44 7.18
CA THR A 210 0.19 2.96 6.24
C THR A 210 -0.44 2.08 5.16
N TRP A 211 -1.23 1.08 5.55
CA TRP A 211 -1.90 0.19 4.61
C TRP A 211 -2.81 0.93 3.63
N ALA A 212 -3.64 1.86 4.11
CA ALA A 212 -4.51 2.66 3.26
C ALA A 212 -3.70 3.53 2.29
N ALA A 213 -2.66 4.21 2.76
CA ALA A 213 -1.81 5.06 1.93
C ALA A 213 -1.08 4.27 0.83
N PHE A 214 -0.48 3.12 1.18
CA PHE A 214 0.19 2.26 0.21
C PHE A 214 -0.81 1.60 -0.77
N THR A 215 -2.03 1.28 -0.32
CA THR A 215 -3.12 0.79 -1.20
C THR A 215 -3.48 1.84 -2.25
N GLY A 216 -3.70 3.09 -1.84
CA GLY A 216 -4.00 4.20 -2.74
C GLY A 216 -2.86 4.52 -3.70
N ALA A 217 -1.62 4.53 -3.20
CA ALA A 217 -0.43 4.76 -4.02
C ALA A 217 -0.21 3.64 -5.05
N ALA A 218 -0.33 2.36 -4.66
CA ALA A 218 -0.13 1.25 -5.59
C ALA A 218 -1.17 1.24 -6.71
N ALA A 219 -2.44 1.48 -6.36
CA ALA A 219 -3.55 1.52 -7.31
C ALA A 219 -3.54 2.74 -8.24
N SER A 220 -2.77 3.78 -7.93
CA SER A 220 -2.68 4.98 -8.75
C SER A 220 -1.71 4.82 -9.93
N SER A 221 -2.17 5.26 -11.10
CA SER A 221 -1.35 5.41 -12.30
C SER A 221 -0.61 6.76 -12.38
N GLN A 222 -1.03 7.75 -11.58
CA GLN A 222 -0.50 9.12 -11.63
C GLN A 222 0.64 9.30 -10.62
N PRO A 223 1.87 9.63 -11.05
CA PRO A 223 3.00 9.86 -10.14
C PRO A 223 2.72 10.92 -9.07
N ASP A 224 2.00 11.99 -9.41
CA ASP A 224 1.66 13.07 -8.47
C ASP A 224 0.73 12.60 -7.33
N LEU A 225 -0.25 11.75 -7.64
CA LEU A 225 -1.11 11.15 -6.63
C LEU A 225 -0.31 10.18 -5.74
N ARG A 226 0.56 9.36 -6.34
CA ARG A 226 1.47 8.48 -5.59
C ARG A 226 2.34 9.28 -4.63
N ALA A 227 2.92 10.39 -5.09
CA ALA A 227 3.74 11.28 -4.28
C ALA A 227 2.94 11.86 -3.10
N THR A 228 1.69 12.26 -3.33
CA THR A 228 0.86 12.82 -2.25
C THR A 228 0.54 11.78 -1.17
N PHE A 229 0.16 10.55 -1.56
CA PHE A 229 -0.06 9.46 -0.59
C PHE A 229 1.20 9.15 0.22
N ILE A 230 2.32 8.98 -0.47
CA ILE A 230 3.56 8.51 0.13
C ILE A 230 4.22 9.60 1.00
N ASN A 231 4.19 10.86 0.58
CA ASN A 231 4.67 11.97 1.41
C ASN A 231 3.82 12.14 2.68
N HIS A 232 2.51 11.94 2.59
CA HIS A 232 1.65 11.97 3.77
C HIS A 232 1.91 10.77 4.67
N ALA A 233 2.11 9.58 4.09
CA ALA A 233 2.50 8.37 4.80
C ALA A 233 3.80 8.55 5.58
N ALA A 234 4.80 9.17 4.95
CA ALA A 234 6.12 9.38 5.52
C ALA A 234 6.08 10.13 6.85
N THR A 235 5.18 11.11 7.02
CA THR A 235 5.04 11.87 8.29
C THR A 235 4.66 10.99 9.49
N VAL A 236 3.77 10.02 9.29
CA VAL A 236 3.35 9.11 10.37
C VAL A 236 4.39 8.01 10.56
N ILE A 237 4.96 7.51 9.46
CA ILE A 237 5.95 6.43 9.49
C ILE A 237 7.24 6.89 10.18
N THR A 238 7.76 8.10 9.88
CA THR A 238 8.94 8.64 10.56
C THR A 238 8.76 8.81 12.07
N ALA A 239 7.53 9.00 12.53
CA ALA A 239 7.23 9.19 13.96
C ALA A 239 7.14 7.87 14.74
N ILE A 240 7.02 6.72 14.06
CA ILE A 240 6.66 5.43 14.68
C ILE A 240 7.69 4.35 14.35
N ASP A 241 8.24 4.39 13.14
CA ASP A 241 9.14 3.36 12.69
C ASP A 241 10.51 3.53 13.35
N GLY A 242 11.07 2.42 13.83
CA GLY A 242 12.39 2.38 14.45
C GLY A 242 13.51 2.33 13.41
N GLU A 243 14.74 2.13 13.87
CA GLU A 243 15.92 1.99 13.00
C GLU A 243 15.80 0.82 11.99
N ASP A 244 15.01 -0.19 12.36
CA ASP A 244 14.73 -1.37 11.54
C ASP A 244 13.73 -1.11 10.41
N LEU A 245 13.07 0.05 10.39
CA LEU A 245 12.14 0.44 9.33
C LEU A 245 11.10 -0.64 9.00
N THR A 246 10.57 -1.27 10.05
CA THR A 246 9.71 -2.44 9.93
C THR A 246 8.41 -2.09 9.23
N LEU A 247 7.77 -0.98 9.63
CA LEU A 247 6.47 -0.61 9.10
C LEU A 247 6.56 -0.21 7.62
N ILE A 248 7.59 0.55 7.25
CA ILE A 248 7.76 0.98 5.87
C ILE A 248 8.15 -0.19 4.94
N ARG A 249 8.96 -1.14 5.41
CA ARG A 249 9.30 -2.37 4.67
C ARG A 249 8.07 -3.24 4.42
N GLN A 250 7.19 -3.36 5.42
CA GLN A 250 5.91 -4.06 5.27
C GLN A 250 5.01 -3.34 4.25
N GLY A 251 4.95 -2.01 4.31
CA GLY A 251 4.26 -1.17 3.31
C GLY A 251 4.78 -1.41 1.89
N TRP A 252 6.10 -1.46 1.71
CA TRP A 252 6.73 -1.75 0.42
C TRP A 252 6.37 -3.12 -0.14
N ARG A 253 6.47 -4.19 0.67
CA ARG A 253 6.14 -5.55 0.22
C ARG A 253 4.67 -5.66 -0.18
N TYR A 254 3.78 -5.04 0.58
CA TYR A 254 2.36 -4.95 0.21
C TYR A 254 2.14 -4.13 -1.07
N PHE A 255 2.85 -3.01 -1.24
CA PHE A 255 2.78 -2.18 -2.46
C PHE A 255 3.18 -2.96 -3.71
N GLY A 256 4.26 -3.74 -3.64
CA GLY A 256 4.71 -4.59 -4.75
C GLY A 256 3.65 -5.61 -5.16
N LEU A 257 3.04 -6.29 -4.18
CA LEU A 257 1.92 -7.20 -4.44
C LEU A 257 0.76 -6.46 -5.14
N MET A 258 0.36 -5.31 -4.63
CA MET A 258 -0.73 -4.51 -5.20
C MET A 258 -0.43 -4.00 -6.61
N LYS A 259 0.83 -3.64 -6.91
CA LYS A 259 1.24 -3.27 -8.26
C LYS A 259 1.12 -4.43 -9.24
N GLY A 260 1.56 -5.62 -8.84
CA GLY A 260 1.36 -6.85 -9.63
C GLY A 260 -0.11 -7.22 -9.83
N LEU A 261 -1.03 -6.74 -8.97
CA LEU A 261 -2.48 -6.87 -9.21
C LEU A 261 -3.02 -5.89 -10.25
N GLY A 262 -2.39 -4.73 -10.44
CA GLY A 262 -2.84 -3.69 -11.37
C GLY A 262 -2.29 -3.83 -12.79
N GLU A 263 -1.20 -4.57 -12.96
CA GLU A 263 -0.53 -4.80 -14.24
C GLU A 263 -1.08 -6.09 -14.87
N ASN A 264 -1.84 -5.94 -15.96
CA ASN A 264 -2.13 -7.08 -16.84
C ASN A 264 -0.80 -7.43 -17.53
N GLU A 265 -0.12 -8.48 -17.10
CA GLU A 265 0.95 -9.10 -17.87
C GLU A 265 0.36 -9.72 -19.15
N GLY A 266 0.11 -8.87 -20.14
CA GLY A 266 0.26 -9.24 -21.54
C GLY A 266 1.75 -9.26 -21.84
N ILE A 267 2.47 -10.25 -21.32
CA ILE A 267 3.77 -10.59 -21.87
C ILE A 267 3.45 -11.42 -23.12
N ASP A 268 3.26 -10.73 -24.24
CA ASP A 268 3.56 -11.35 -25.54
C ASP A 268 5.05 -11.67 -25.49
N ILE A 269 5.34 -12.93 -25.16
CA ILE A 269 6.60 -13.54 -25.52
C ILE A 269 6.49 -13.74 -27.04
N ASP A 270 6.89 -12.73 -27.80
CA ASP A 270 7.34 -12.93 -29.18
C ASP A 270 8.65 -13.72 -29.10
N LEU A 271 8.49 -15.05 -29.03
CA LEU A 271 9.46 -15.99 -29.55
C LEU A 271 9.23 -16.06 -31.06
N ASP A 272 10.33 -15.87 -31.80
CA ASP A 272 10.51 -16.09 -33.25
C ASP A 272 10.34 -14.86 -34.17
N HIS A 273 11.44 -14.10 -34.38
CA HIS A 273 12.33 -14.28 -35.55
C HIS A 273 13.53 -13.33 -35.55
#